data_AF-A0A537FI17-F1
#
_entry.id   AF-A0A537FI17-F1
#
_cell.length_a   1.000
_cell.length_b   1.000
_cell.length_c   1.000
_cell.angle_alpha   90.00
_cell.angle_beta   90.00
_cell.angle_gamma   90.00
#
_symmetry.space_group_name_H-M   'P 1'
#
loop_
_entity.id
_entity.type
_entity.pdbx_description
1 polymer ?
#
loop_
_entity_poly.entity_id
_entity_poly.type
_entity_poly.pdbx_seq_one_letter_code
_entity_poly.pdbx_strand_id
1 'polypeptide(L)'
;MKITRKLLQNCGPAIRLAAISLILCGLVFPLVITGFAQLIFPSQANGSLVQFNGKAVGSSLIAQNFSLPIFFHPRNDSASGVDPDITVQDAYSQIPRISAATSISVDTLQQIVNKNEEGTFWIFGTPYVNVLKLNLALIQTGDLAYNGFPASSGL
;
A
#
# COMPACT_ATOMS: atom_id res chain seq x y z
N MET A 1 -13.30 17.73 -55.38
CA MET A 1 -14.18 16.55 -55.20
C MET A 1 -13.48 15.17 -55.21
N LYS A 2 -12.13 15.06 -55.32
CA LYS A 2 -11.42 13.76 -55.26
C LYS A 2 -11.01 13.34 -53.84
N ILE A 3 -10.77 14.32 -52.96
CA ILE A 3 -10.32 14.10 -51.57
C ILE A 3 -11.41 13.40 -50.75
N THR A 4 -12.68 13.83 -50.85
CA THR A 4 -13.80 13.31 -50.05
C THR A 4 -14.13 11.84 -50.34
N ARG A 5 -13.96 11.36 -51.59
CA ARG A 5 -14.16 9.95 -51.93
C ARG A 5 -13.04 9.04 -51.39
N LYS A 6 -11.80 9.54 -51.39
CA LYS A 6 -10.64 8.83 -50.83
C LYS A 6 -10.76 8.68 -49.31
N LEU A 7 -11.32 9.69 -48.64
CA LEU A 7 -11.66 9.63 -47.21
C LEU A 7 -12.77 8.59 -46.94
N LEU A 8 -13.86 8.59 -47.72
CA LEU A 8 -14.93 7.59 -47.58
C LEU A 8 -14.47 6.15 -47.81
N GLN A 9 -13.55 5.93 -48.77
CA GLN A 9 -12.99 4.60 -49.05
C GLN A 9 -12.10 4.06 -47.91
N ASN A 10 -11.43 4.95 -47.16
CA ASN A 10 -10.52 4.57 -46.08
C ASN A 10 -11.22 4.38 -44.73
N CYS A 11 -12.48 4.80 -44.57
CA CYS A 11 -13.22 4.66 -43.32
C CYS A 11 -13.38 3.20 -42.88
N GLY A 12 -13.66 2.27 -43.79
CA GLY A 12 -13.80 0.84 -43.47
C GLY A 12 -12.53 0.22 -42.89
N PRO A 13 -11.38 0.30 -43.59
CA PRO A 13 -10.08 -0.15 -43.05
C PRO A 13 -9.69 0.54 -41.74
N ALA A 14 -9.94 1.85 -41.62
CA ALA A 14 -9.64 2.61 -40.40
C ALA A 14 -10.46 2.10 -39.19
N ILE A 15 -11.77 1.87 -39.36
CA ILE A 15 -12.63 1.32 -38.30
C ILE A 15 -12.17 -0.08 -37.89
N ARG A 16 -11.78 -0.93 -38.85
CA ARG A 16 -11.27 -2.29 -38.55
C ARG A 16 -9.97 -2.24 -37.76
N LEU A 17 -9.02 -1.40 -38.16
CA LEU A 17 -7.77 -1.22 -37.42
C LEU A 17 -8.03 -0.64 -36.02
N ALA A 18 -8.97 0.30 -35.89
CA ALA A 18 -9.39 0.82 -34.59
C ALA A 18 -10.02 -0.27 -33.70
N ALA A 19 -10.89 -1.12 -34.25
CA ALA A 19 -11.52 -2.22 -33.52
C ALA A 19 -10.49 -3.29 -33.10
N ILE A 20 -9.55 -3.64 -33.99
CA ILE A 20 -8.45 -4.57 -33.66
C ILE A 20 -7.59 -3.99 -32.55
N SER A 21 -7.21 -2.71 -32.65
CA SER A 21 -6.43 -2.02 -31.61
C SER A 21 -7.18 -1.99 -30.27
N LEU A 22 -8.49 -1.69 -30.29
CA LEU A 22 -9.34 -1.67 -29.10
C LEU A 22 -9.41 -3.06 -28.43
N ILE A 23 -9.59 -4.12 -29.22
CA ILE A 23 -9.66 -5.48 -28.69
C ILE A 23 -8.29 -5.90 -28.14
N LEU A 24 -7.22 -5.64 -28.90
CA LEU A 24 -5.87 -6.03 -28.50
C LEU A 24 -5.42 -5.31 -27.23
N CYS A 25 -5.51 -3.98 -27.20
CA CYS A 25 -5.02 -3.17 -26.08
C CYS A 25 -6.03 -3.07 -24.92
N GLY A 26 -7.33 -3.12 -25.21
CA GLY A 26 -8.39 -2.94 -24.22
C GLY A 26 -8.89 -4.24 -23.59
N LEU A 27 -8.66 -5.39 -24.21
CA LEU A 27 -9.14 -6.67 -23.71
C LEU A 27 -8.04 -7.74 -23.65
N VAL A 28 -7.38 -8.03 -24.77
CA VAL A 28 -6.40 -9.12 -24.82
C VAL A 28 -5.20 -8.81 -23.91
N PHE A 29 -4.61 -7.62 -24.04
CA PHE A 29 -3.47 -7.20 -23.25
C PHE A 29 -3.75 -7.20 -21.74
N PRO A 30 -4.79 -6.52 -21.21
CA PRO A 30 -5.04 -6.53 -19.77
C PRO A 30 -5.36 -7.92 -19.23
N LEU A 31 -6.12 -8.75 -19.95
CA LEU A 31 -6.42 -10.12 -19.50
C LEU A 31 -5.17 -10.99 -19.43
N VAL A 32 -4.29 -10.89 -20.42
CA VAL A 32 -3.02 -11.61 -20.44
C VAL A 32 -2.16 -11.15 -19.26
N ILE A 33 -1.94 -9.85 -19.11
CA ILE A 33 -1.11 -9.30 -18.02
C ILE A 33 -1.68 -9.63 -16.65
N THR A 34 -2.99 -9.46 -16.43
CA THR A 34 -3.63 -9.80 -15.16
C THR A 34 -3.54 -11.31 -14.88
N GLY A 35 -3.76 -12.16 -15.89
CA GLY A 35 -3.61 -13.61 -15.75
C GLY A 35 -2.19 -14.00 -15.34
N PHE A 36 -1.17 -13.46 -16.01
CA PHE A 36 0.23 -13.68 -15.63
C PHE A 36 0.55 -13.15 -14.23
N ALA A 37 0.06 -11.96 -13.88
CA ALA A 37 0.28 -11.37 -12.56
C ALA A 37 -0.33 -12.23 -11.43
N GLN A 38 -1.52 -12.78 -11.64
CA GLN A 38 -2.17 -13.67 -10.65
C GLN A 38 -1.42 -14.99 -10.47
N LEU A 39 -0.73 -15.48 -11.51
CA LEU A 39 0.07 -16.71 -11.41
C LEU A 39 1.39 -16.51 -10.66
N ILE A 40 2.09 -15.41 -10.91
CA ILE A 40 3.44 -15.19 -10.37
C ILE A 40 3.41 -14.38 -9.07
N PHE A 41 2.51 -13.40 -8.96
CA PHE A 41 2.44 -12.44 -7.85
C PHE A 41 0.99 -12.22 -7.36
N PRO A 42 0.29 -13.27 -6.88
CA PRO A 42 -1.10 -13.17 -6.48
C PRO A 42 -1.31 -12.15 -5.36
N SER A 43 -0.42 -12.06 -4.37
CA SER A 43 -0.57 -11.10 -3.27
C SER A 43 -0.60 -9.65 -3.78
N GLN A 44 0.29 -9.29 -4.71
CA GLN A 44 0.42 -7.93 -5.25
C GLN A 44 -0.69 -7.63 -6.25
N ALA A 45 -1.04 -8.61 -7.09
CA ALA A 45 -2.14 -8.48 -8.05
C ALA A 45 -3.50 -8.25 -7.36
N ASN A 46 -3.66 -8.75 -6.14
CA ASN A 46 -4.84 -8.54 -5.30
C ASN A 46 -4.70 -7.34 -4.33
N GLY A 47 -3.67 -6.50 -4.49
CA GLY A 47 -3.52 -5.24 -3.74
C GLY A 47 -2.74 -5.33 -2.44
N SER A 48 -1.90 -6.36 -2.24
CA SER A 48 -1.02 -6.55 -1.08
C SER A 48 -1.76 -6.44 0.25
N LEU A 49 -2.86 -7.17 0.37
CA LEU A 49 -3.71 -7.15 1.56
C LEU A 49 -2.98 -7.71 2.78
N VAL A 50 -3.07 -6.98 3.89
CA VAL A 50 -2.55 -7.38 5.20
C VAL A 50 -3.68 -8.01 5.99
N GLN A 51 -3.42 -9.20 6.54
CA GLN A 51 -4.38 -9.96 7.32
C GLN A 51 -3.96 -10.03 8.78
N PHE A 52 -4.93 -9.94 9.68
CA PHE A 52 -4.75 -10.12 11.11
C PHE A 52 -5.87 -11.00 11.65
N ASN A 53 -5.52 -12.08 12.35
CA ASN A 53 -6.50 -13.05 12.88
C ASN A 53 -7.49 -13.57 11.82
N GLY A 54 -7.00 -13.83 10.59
CA GLY A 54 -7.83 -14.34 9.49
C GLY A 54 -8.79 -13.33 8.86
N LYS A 55 -8.74 -12.05 9.25
CA LYS A 55 -9.50 -10.96 8.63
C LYS A 55 -8.57 -10.00 7.90
N ALA A 56 -8.99 -9.51 6.73
CA ALA A 56 -8.29 -8.44 6.03
C ALA A 56 -8.45 -7.13 6.80
N VAL A 57 -7.34 -6.54 7.23
CA VAL A 57 -7.30 -5.27 8.00
C VAL A 57 -6.86 -4.08 7.16
N GLY A 58 -6.38 -4.31 5.94
CA GLY A 58 -6.01 -3.27 5.00
C GLY A 58 -5.04 -3.73 3.92
N SER A 59 -4.32 -2.78 3.33
CA SER A 59 -3.27 -3.00 2.34
C SER A 59 -1.96 -2.41 2.85
N SER A 60 -0.83 -3.05 2.57
CA SER A 60 0.48 -2.47 2.88
C SER A 60 0.81 -1.26 2.00
N LEU A 61 0.04 -1.01 0.93
CA LEU A 61 0.29 0.06 -0.03
C LEU A 61 -0.51 1.35 0.25
N ILE A 62 -1.37 1.34 1.27
CA ILE A 62 -2.29 2.44 1.57
C ILE A 62 -2.15 2.87 3.02
N ALA A 63 -1.90 4.17 3.23
CA ALA A 63 -1.92 4.75 4.56
C ALA A 63 -3.30 4.61 5.20
N GLN A 64 -3.30 4.24 6.47
CA GLN A 64 -4.48 4.26 7.31
C GLN A 64 -4.39 5.43 8.28
N ASN A 65 -5.52 6.04 8.58
CA ASN A 65 -5.58 7.09 9.56
C ASN A 65 -5.46 6.48 10.97
N PHE A 66 -4.37 6.75 11.66
CA PHE A 66 -4.21 6.39 13.06
C PHE A 66 -4.19 7.69 13.86
N SER A 67 -5.22 7.95 14.66
CA SER A 67 -5.34 9.19 15.45
C SER A 67 -4.97 9.01 16.93
N LEU A 68 -5.05 7.78 17.44
CA LEU A 68 -4.82 7.50 18.86
C LEU A 68 -3.34 7.64 19.24
N PRO A 69 -3.02 8.13 20.45
CA PRO A 69 -1.64 8.35 20.90
C PRO A 69 -0.81 7.07 21.05
N ILE A 70 -1.49 5.92 21.14
CA ILE A 70 -0.89 4.58 21.28
C ILE A 70 -0.36 3.99 19.97
N PHE A 71 -0.67 4.59 18.82
CA PHE A 71 -0.25 4.10 17.50
C PHE A 71 0.77 5.01 16.84
N PHE A 72 1.63 4.45 16.00
CA PHE A 72 2.43 5.23 15.06
C PHE A 72 1.51 5.93 14.06
N HIS A 73 1.83 7.18 13.77
CA HIS A 73 1.07 8.05 12.88
C HIS A 73 1.79 8.18 11.54
N PRO A 74 1.05 8.09 10.41
CA PRO A 74 1.61 8.39 9.10
C PRO A 74 1.89 9.90 8.96
N ARG A 75 2.61 10.28 7.91
CA ARG A 75 2.83 11.69 7.59
C ARG A 75 1.52 12.33 7.14
N ASN A 76 1.21 13.48 7.73
CA ASN A 76 0.02 14.28 7.44
C ASN A 76 0.10 15.00 6.08
N ASP A 77 1.31 15.22 5.54
CA ASP A 77 1.55 16.00 4.31
C ASP A 77 2.27 15.20 3.21
N SER A 78 1.88 13.95 2.99
CA SER A 78 2.41 13.19 1.86
C SER A 78 1.82 13.69 0.53
N ALA A 79 2.66 13.82 -0.51
CA ALA A 79 2.24 14.35 -1.81
C ALA A 79 1.11 13.52 -2.48
N SER A 80 1.01 12.23 -2.14
CA SER A 80 -0.06 11.33 -2.58
C SER A 80 -1.28 11.32 -1.63
N GLY A 81 -1.15 11.86 -0.42
CA GLY A 81 -2.14 11.77 0.66
C GLY A 81 -2.38 10.36 1.23
N VAL A 82 -1.64 9.35 0.76
CA VAL A 82 -1.87 7.93 1.10
C VAL A 82 -0.58 7.14 1.32
N ASP A 83 0.53 7.82 1.62
CA ASP A 83 1.83 7.18 1.84
C ASP A 83 1.83 6.32 3.12
N PRO A 84 1.93 4.98 2.99
CA PRO A 84 1.89 4.08 4.13
C PRO A 84 3.19 4.07 4.93
N ASP A 85 4.26 4.66 4.39
CA ASP A 85 5.61 4.52 4.91
C ASP A 85 6.11 5.83 5.54
N ILE A 86 6.91 5.70 6.59
CA ILE A 86 7.61 6.80 7.25
C ILE A 86 9.09 6.48 7.35
N THR A 87 9.94 7.50 7.49
CA THR A 87 11.35 7.23 7.72
C THR A 87 11.55 6.56 9.07
N VAL A 88 12.60 5.74 9.18
CA VAL A 88 12.97 5.11 10.46
C VAL A 88 13.16 6.16 11.56
N GLN A 89 13.72 7.33 11.22
CA GLN A 89 13.91 8.44 12.15
C GLN A 89 12.59 9.07 12.61
N ASP A 90 11.60 9.19 11.73
CA ASP A 90 10.27 9.68 12.12
C ASP A 90 9.58 8.70 13.07
N ALA A 91 9.72 7.39 12.83
CA ALA A 91 9.21 6.37 13.74
C ALA A 91 9.87 6.50 15.12
N TYR A 92 11.20 6.65 15.19
CA TYR A 92 11.92 6.86 16.45
C TYR A 92 11.44 8.09 17.21
N SER A 93 11.13 9.17 16.50
CA SER A 93 10.65 10.42 17.10
C SER A 93 9.29 10.27 17.78
N GLN A 94 8.49 9.28 17.39
CA GLN A 94 7.17 9.00 17.98
C GLN A 94 7.21 8.07 19.20
N ILE A 95 8.32 7.34 19.41
CA ILE A 95 8.46 6.35 20.49
C ILE A 95 8.18 6.93 21.89
N PRO A 96 8.73 8.10 22.28
CA PRO A 96 8.52 8.62 23.64
C PRO A 96 7.04 8.83 23.96
N ARG A 97 6.25 9.29 22.98
CA ARG A 97 4.81 9.48 23.12
C ARG A 97 4.07 8.15 23.29
N ILE A 98 4.40 7.16 22.46
CA ILE A 98 3.75 5.84 22.50
C ILE A 98 4.10 5.13 23.81
N SER A 99 5.37 5.17 24.24
CA SER A 99 5.81 4.59 25.51
C SER A 99 5.12 5.25 26.71
N ALA A 100 4.87 6.57 26.67
CA ALA A 100 4.12 7.25 27.73
C ALA A 100 2.62 6.90 27.74
N ALA A 101 2.05 6.51 26.60
CA ALA A 101 0.64 6.16 26.45
C ALA A 101 0.33 4.65 26.60
N THR A 102 1.36 3.81 26.69
CA THR A 102 1.28 2.35 26.73
C THR A 102 2.15 1.79 27.85
N SER A 103 2.11 0.48 28.12
CA SER A 103 3.04 -0.14 29.08
C SER A 103 4.33 -0.65 28.42
N ILE A 104 4.58 -0.27 27.16
CA ILE A 104 5.71 -0.78 26.37
C ILE A 104 6.95 0.09 26.60
N SER A 105 8.08 -0.55 26.87
CA SER A 105 9.36 0.15 27.05
C SER A 105 9.87 0.75 25.74
N VAL A 106 10.65 1.84 25.86
CA VAL A 106 11.32 2.48 24.73
C VAL A 106 12.19 1.48 23.96
N ASP A 107 12.93 0.62 24.67
CA ASP A 107 13.81 -0.38 24.05
C ASP A 107 13.02 -1.39 23.20
N THR A 108 11.88 -1.87 23.71
CA THR A 108 11.01 -2.79 22.96
C THR A 108 10.42 -2.09 21.74
N LEU A 109 10.00 -0.83 21.84
CA LEU A 109 9.52 -0.06 20.68
C LEU A 109 10.61 0.13 19.63
N GLN A 110 11.86 0.41 20.04
CA GLN A 110 12.98 0.51 19.12
C GLN A 110 13.27 -0.83 18.41
N GLN A 111 13.20 -1.94 19.14
CA GLN A 111 13.35 -3.28 18.54
C GLN A 111 12.24 -3.57 17.52
N ILE A 112 11.00 -3.17 17.80
CA ILE A 112 9.88 -3.33 16.88
C ILE A 112 10.11 -2.51 15.60
N VAL A 113 10.58 -1.26 15.71
CA VAL A 113 10.93 -0.43 14.55
C VAL A 113 12.03 -1.10 13.71
N ASN A 114 13.14 -1.48 14.34
CA ASN A 114 14.27 -2.14 13.65
C ASN A 114 13.89 -3.45 12.96
N LYS A 115 13.01 -4.25 13.57
CA LYS A 115 12.55 -5.52 12.98
C LYS A 115 11.67 -5.32 11.75
N ASN A 116 11.00 -4.18 11.64
CA ASN A 116 10.11 -3.85 10.52
C ASN A 116 10.75 -2.87 9.53
N GLU A 117 12.04 -2.61 9.64
CA GLU A 117 12.79 -1.79 8.69
C GLU A 117 12.86 -2.48 7.33
N GLU A 118 12.38 -1.77 6.31
CA GLU A 118 12.47 -2.22 4.92
C GLU A 118 13.68 -1.54 4.28
N GLY A 119 14.65 -2.38 3.90
CA GLY A 119 15.89 -1.94 3.29
C GLY A 119 15.66 -1.48 1.86
N THR A 120 16.14 -0.27 1.55
CA THR A 120 16.29 0.19 0.17
C THR A 120 17.76 0.15 -0.19
N PHE A 121 18.08 -0.26 -1.41
CA PHE A 121 19.46 -0.21 -1.88
C PHE A 121 19.90 1.25 -1.93
N TRP A 122 21.09 1.55 -1.41
CA TRP A 122 21.54 2.90 -1.00
C TRP A 122 21.41 4.03 -2.05
N ILE A 123 21.34 3.72 -3.36
CA ILE A 123 21.13 4.71 -4.42
C ILE A 123 19.64 5.01 -4.71
N PHE A 124 18.73 4.16 -4.24
CA PHE A 124 17.30 4.24 -4.52
C PHE A 124 16.47 4.81 -3.36
N GLY A 125 17.09 5.13 -2.22
CA GLY A 125 16.41 5.79 -1.13
C GLY A 125 16.97 5.45 0.26
N THR A 126 16.32 6.01 1.28
CA THR A 126 16.58 5.72 2.68
C THR A 126 15.73 4.55 3.17
N PRO A 127 16.16 3.81 4.20
CA PRO A 127 15.32 2.84 4.87
C PRO A 127 14.03 3.47 5.41
N TYR A 128 12.96 2.70 5.41
CA TYR A 128 11.64 3.13 5.84
C TYR A 128 10.93 2.03 6.61
N VAL A 129 9.82 2.39 7.26
CA VAL A 129 8.94 1.46 7.95
C VAL A 129 7.50 1.71 7.55
N ASN A 130 6.75 0.63 7.38
CA ASN A 130 5.33 0.68 7.06
C ASN A 130 4.49 0.84 8.33
N VAL A 131 3.69 1.91 8.40
CA VAL A 131 2.93 2.26 9.62
C VAL A 131 1.90 1.19 9.99
N LEU A 132 1.20 0.63 9.00
CA LEU A 132 0.22 -0.43 9.25
C LEU A 132 0.90 -1.67 9.86
N LYS A 133 1.98 -2.16 9.24
CA LYS A 133 2.71 -3.33 9.75
C LYS A 133 3.26 -3.09 11.15
N LEU A 134 3.78 -1.88 11.38
CA LEU A 134 4.33 -1.48 12.68
C LEU A 134 3.25 -1.46 13.77
N ASN A 135 2.08 -0.89 13.48
CA ASN A 135 0.95 -0.87 14.41
C ASN A 135 0.36 -2.26 14.66
N LEU A 136 0.34 -3.15 13.67
CA LEU A 136 -0.05 -4.54 13.90
C LEU A 136 0.96 -5.28 14.78
N ALA A 137 2.26 -4.99 14.65
CA ALA A 137 3.28 -5.53 15.56
C ALA A 137 3.09 -5.03 17.00
N LEU A 138 2.67 -3.77 17.19
CA LEU A 138 2.30 -3.26 18.52
C LEU A 138 1.11 -4.03 19.11
N ILE A 139 0.05 -4.25 18.34
CA ILE A 139 -1.12 -5.01 18.81
C ILE A 139 -0.73 -6.45 19.19
N GLN A 140 0.23 -7.06 18.51
CA GLN A 140 0.73 -8.41 18.83
C GLN A 140 1.54 -8.49 20.12
N THR A 141 2.02 -7.37 20.66
CA THR A 141 2.72 -7.37 21.96
C THR A 141 1.81 -7.78 23.12
N GLY A 142 0.48 -7.66 22.95
CA GLY A 142 -0.50 -8.02 23.97
C GLY A 142 -0.59 -7.02 25.13
N ASP A 143 -0.07 -5.80 24.96
CA ASP A 143 -0.25 -4.74 25.94
C ASP A 143 -1.74 -4.40 26.13
N LEU A 144 -2.11 -4.05 27.36
CA LEU A 144 -3.50 -3.79 27.72
C LEU A 144 -4.09 -2.61 26.93
N ALA A 145 -3.25 -1.67 26.48
CA ALA A 145 -3.65 -0.53 25.66
C ALA A 145 -4.26 -0.94 24.30
N TYR A 146 -3.95 -2.14 23.79
CA TYR A 146 -4.45 -2.62 22.50
C TYR A 146 -5.60 -3.63 22.62
N ASN A 147 -6.07 -3.92 23.83
CA ASN A 147 -7.22 -4.80 24.04
C ASN A 147 -8.47 -4.20 23.37
N GLY A 148 -8.94 -4.85 22.29
CA GLY A 148 -10.10 -4.44 21.50
C GLY A 148 -9.79 -4.15 20.03
N PHE A 149 -8.53 -3.93 19.68
CA PHE A 149 -8.08 -3.87 18.29
C PHE A 149 -7.66 -5.28 17.83
N PRO A 150 -8.03 -5.74 16.62
CA PRO A 150 -8.61 -5.04 15.47
C PRO A 150 -10.07 -5.44 15.20
N ALA A 151 -10.86 -5.66 16.25
CA ALA A 151 -12.25 -6.10 16.12
C ALA A 151 -13.15 -4.94 15.64
N SER A 152 -13.14 -4.68 14.34
CA SER A 152 -14.19 -3.99 13.57
C SER A 152 -14.50 -2.50 13.79
N SER A 153 -13.76 -1.69 14.57
CA SER A 153 -14.25 -0.32 14.85
C SER A 153 -13.23 0.77 15.23
N GLY A 154 -12.10 0.93 14.53
CA GLY A 154 -11.23 2.07 14.86
C GLY A 154 -10.02 2.35 13.98
N LEU A 155 -10.19 2.29 12.66
CA LEU A 155 -9.37 3.07 11.73
C LEU A 155 -10.05 4.43 11.50
#